data_AF-A0A920JFL5-F1
#
_entry.id   AF-A0A920JFL5-F1
#
_cell.length_a   1.000
_cell.length_b   1.000
_cell.length_c   1.000
_cell.angle_alpha   90.00
_cell.angle_beta   90.00
_cell.angle_gamma   90.00
#
_symmetry.space_group_name_H-M   'P 1'
#
loop_
_entity.id
_entity.type
_entity.pdbx_description
1 polymer ?
#
loop_
_entity_poly.entity_id
_entity_poly.type
_entity_poly.pdbx_seq_one_letter_code
_entity_poly.pdbx_strand_id
1 'polypeptide(L)'
;MFNKLSPAPITEPKYRNLMIFAMLWMFIGAWVDASAHRYVIDELESFFTPWHGILYSGFGVVVLSAVYVKNKMKDYKFDVGILGASIFAIGGGSDAIWHTLLGIEVGIEPLITPSHLMLFLGAFLMLDHVFASRPDREHLDTASIFALASSYALVVYITQFVNPFFEPYMFFQNNEFIYQAFSAASVFFQAMLGSVVFVMQLDLMFLQGIWH
;
A
#
# COMPACT_ATOMS: atom_id res chain seq x y z
N MET A 1 -7.72 22.99 5.35
CA MET A 1 -8.52 21.77 5.67
C MET A 1 -7.62 20.57 5.98
N PHE A 2 -6.51 20.36 5.26
CA PHE A 2 -5.55 19.27 5.48
C PHE A 2 -4.97 19.15 6.91
N ASN A 3 -4.73 20.27 7.61
CA ASN A 3 -4.23 20.25 8.99
C ASN A 3 -5.11 19.50 10.01
N LYS A 4 -6.39 19.22 9.68
CA LYS A 4 -7.28 18.49 10.59
C LYS A 4 -7.09 16.97 10.55
N LEU A 5 -6.51 16.43 9.48
CA LEU A 5 -6.25 15.00 9.31
C LEU A 5 -4.77 14.64 9.48
N SER A 6 -3.91 15.64 9.68
CA SER A 6 -2.49 15.45 9.92
C SER A 6 -2.28 14.69 11.23
N PRO A 7 -1.56 13.56 11.21
CA PRO A 7 -1.31 12.80 12.42
C PRO A 7 -0.36 13.53 13.36
N ALA A 8 -0.50 13.26 14.66
CA ALA A 8 0.46 13.77 15.63
C ALA A 8 1.85 13.16 15.36
N PRO A 9 2.93 13.96 15.45
CA PRO A 9 4.27 13.45 15.25
C PRO A 9 4.65 12.41 16.31
N ILE A 10 5.16 11.26 15.87
CA ILE A 10 5.61 10.20 16.77
C ILE A 10 7.12 10.38 16.96
N THR A 11 7.53 11.10 18.00
CA THR A 11 8.95 11.42 18.22
C THR A 11 9.73 10.31 18.94
N GLU A 12 9.04 9.49 19.73
CA GLU A 12 9.65 8.41 20.51
C GLU A 12 10.09 7.23 19.61
N PRO A 13 11.40 6.92 19.53
CA PRO A 13 11.93 5.90 18.62
C PRO A 13 11.30 4.52 18.79
N LYS A 14 10.98 4.13 20.02
CA LYS A 14 10.32 2.83 20.28
C LYS A 14 8.97 2.72 19.57
N TYR A 15 8.15 3.76 19.60
CA TYR A 15 6.84 3.77 18.97
C TYR A 15 6.96 3.81 17.45
N ARG A 16 7.91 4.58 16.92
CA ARG A 16 8.23 4.59 15.48
C ARG A 16 8.60 3.19 14.99
N ASN A 17 9.56 2.54 15.63
CA ASN A 17 10.02 1.21 15.23
C ASN A 17 8.92 0.15 15.28
N LEU A 18 8.02 0.23 16.27
CA LEU A 18 6.85 -0.65 16.35
C LEU A 18 5.92 -0.45 15.15
N MET A 19 5.60 0.81 14.80
CA MET A 19 4.74 1.10 13.65
C MET A 19 5.39 0.70 12.33
N ILE A 20 6.71 0.90 12.18
CA ILE A 20 7.49 0.45 11.01
C ILE A 20 7.38 -1.07 10.87
N PHE A 21 7.63 -1.81 11.95
CA PHE A 21 7.51 -3.27 11.95
C PHE A 21 6.09 -3.73 11.58
N ALA A 22 5.07 -3.09 12.15
CA ALA A 22 3.68 -3.42 11.86
C ALA A 22 3.33 -3.22 10.37
N MET A 23 3.74 -2.09 9.79
CA MET A 23 3.52 -1.81 8.37
C MET A 23 4.33 -2.74 7.46
N LEU A 24 5.57 -3.09 7.84
CA LEU A 24 6.37 -4.08 7.14
C LEU A 24 5.66 -5.45 7.09
N TRP A 25 5.13 -5.89 8.23
CA TRP A 25 4.40 -7.15 8.32
C TRP A 25 3.15 -7.15 7.43
N MET A 26 2.38 -6.06 7.46
CA MET A 26 1.21 -5.90 6.57
C MET A 26 1.60 -5.87 5.09
N PHE A 27 2.69 -5.17 4.74
CA PHE A 27 3.18 -5.09 3.37
C PHE A 27 3.64 -6.46 2.85
N ILE A 28 4.36 -7.24 3.67
CA ILE A 28 4.72 -8.62 3.35
C ILE A 28 3.47 -9.45 3.12
N GLY A 29 2.47 -9.35 4.01
CA GLY A 29 1.21 -10.05 3.85
C GLY A 29 0.48 -9.70 2.55
N ALA A 30 0.41 -8.41 2.21
CA ALA A 30 -0.21 -7.95 0.96
C ALA A 30 0.54 -8.48 -0.27
N TRP A 31 1.87 -8.49 -0.23
CA TRP A 31 2.66 -9.05 -1.33
C TRP A 31 2.44 -10.55 -1.51
N VAL A 32 2.39 -11.27 -0.39
CA VAL A 32 2.19 -12.72 -0.36
C VAL A 32 0.81 -13.10 -0.88
N ASP A 33 -0.23 -12.42 -0.40
CA ASP A 33 -1.61 -12.60 -0.85
C ASP A 33 -1.80 -12.30 -2.33
N ALA A 34 -1.29 -11.16 -2.77
CA ALA A 34 -1.44 -10.75 -4.15
C ALA A 34 -0.56 -11.60 -5.11
N SER A 35 0.54 -12.20 -4.61
CA SER A 35 1.28 -13.23 -5.35
C SER A 35 0.48 -14.53 -5.46
N ALA A 36 -0.31 -14.89 -4.46
CA ALA A 36 -1.14 -16.08 -4.49
C ALA A 36 -2.22 -15.99 -5.58
N HIS A 37 -2.90 -14.84 -5.67
CA HIS A 37 -3.86 -14.54 -6.74
C HIS A 37 -3.27 -14.62 -8.14
N ARG A 38 -1.95 -14.46 -8.30
CA ARG A 38 -1.28 -14.55 -9.60
C ARG A 38 -0.78 -15.93 -9.93
N TYR A 39 -0.15 -16.63 -8.97
CA TYR A 39 0.67 -17.81 -9.26
C TYR A 39 0.07 -19.13 -8.78
N VAL A 40 -0.86 -19.10 -7.82
CA VAL A 40 -1.49 -20.30 -7.25
C VAL A 40 -3.01 -20.14 -7.17
N ILE A 41 -3.59 -19.41 -8.12
CA ILE A 41 -5.02 -19.09 -8.17
C ILE A 41 -5.91 -20.34 -8.18
N ASP A 42 -5.46 -21.42 -8.81
CA ASP A 42 -6.19 -22.69 -8.88
C ASP A 42 -6.29 -23.41 -7.52
N GLU A 43 -5.52 -23.00 -6.51
CA GLU A 43 -5.57 -23.51 -5.13
C GLU A 43 -6.44 -22.64 -4.22
N LEU A 44 -6.94 -21.50 -4.71
CA LEU A 44 -7.79 -20.58 -3.96
C LEU A 44 -9.27 -20.92 -4.20
N GLU A 45 -9.86 -21.72 -3.30
CA GLU A 45 -11.29 -22.08 -3.37
C GLU A 45 -12.18 -21.24 -2.44
N SER A 46 -11.60 -20.43 -1.55
CA SER A 46 -12.36 -19.64 -0.57
C SER A 46 -11.58 -18.44 -0.05
N PHE A 47 -12.26 -17.54 0.67
CA PHE A 47 -11.62 -16.42 1.36
C PHE A 47 -10.60 -16.84 2.43
N PHE A 48 -10.85 -17.92 3.16
CA PHE A 48 -10.00 -18.30 4.29
C PHE A 48 -8.77 -19.08 3.82
N THR A 49 -7.73 -18.35 3.44
CA THR A 49 -6.46 -18.90 2.97
C THR A 49 -5.31 -18.51 3.90
N PRO A 50 -4.19 -19.24 3.90
CA PRO A 50 -3.00 -18.85 4.64
C PRO A 50 -2.50 -17.44 4.26
N TRP A 51 -2.67 -17.05 2.99
CA TRP A 51 -2.20 -15.78 2.45
C TRP A 51 -3.01 -14.60 2.97
N HIS A 52 -4.35 -14.71 2.93
CA HIS A 52 -5.25 -13.79 3.62
C HIS A 52 -4.95 -13.77 5.13
N GLY A 53 -4.69 -14.92 5.74
CA GLY A 53 -4.28 -15.01 7.14
C GLY A 53 -3.07 -14.13 7.47
N ILE A 54 -2.03 -14.15 6.63
CA ILE A 54 -0.84 -13.30 6.80
C ILE A 54 -1.23 -11.82 6.61
N LEU A 55 -1.93 -11.46 5.53
CA LEU A 55 -2.39 -10.09 5.26
C LEU A 55 -3.20 -9.49 6.43
N TYR A 56 -4.25 -10.18 6.87
CA TYR A 56 -5.14 -9.71 7.93
C TYR A 56 -4.46 -9.75 9.31
N SER A 57 -3.49 -10.65 9.55
CA SER A 57 -2.65 -10.57 10.75
C SER A 57 -1.77 -9.31 10.73
N GLY A 58 -1.23 -8.96 9.55
CA GLY A 58 -0.59 -7.69 9.25
C GLY A 58 -1.41 -6.49 9.69
N PHE A 59 -2.61 -6.41 9.14
CA PHE A 59 -3.58 -5.36 9.47
C PHE A 59 -3.89 -5.29 10.97
N GLY A 60 -4.11 -6.45 11.61
CA GLY A 60 -4.34 -6.51 13.06
C GLY A 60 -3.18 -5.94 13.87
N VAL A 61 -1.93 -6.29 13.52
CA VAL A 61 -0.73 -5.75 14.19
C VAL A 61 -0.62 -4.23 13.99
N VAL A 62 -0.95 -3.71 12.80
CA VAL A 62 -0.99 -2.26 12.52
C VAL A 62 -2.01 -1.55 13.42
N VAL A 63 -3.25 -2.03 13.44
CA VAL A 63 -4.33 -1.41 14.25
C VAL A 63 -4.00 -1.44 15.74
N LEU A 64 -3.55 -2.60 16.26
CA LEU A 64 -3.20 -2.73 17.67
C LEU A 64 -2.03 -1.82 18.06
N SER A 65 -1.01 -1.74 17.19
CA SER A 65 0.13 -0.84 17.39
C SER A 65 -0.29 0.62 17.36
N ALA A 66 -1.13 1.03 16.40
CA ALA A 66 -1.64 2.38 16.30
C ALA A 66 -2.44 2.76 17.55
N VAL A 67 -3.37 1.91 17.98
CA VAL A 67 -4.16 2.12 19.20
C VAL A 67 -3.25 2.23 20.43
N TYR A 68 -2.26 1.36 20.56
CA TYR A 68 -1.30 1.40 21.66
C TYR A 68 -0.51 2.71 21.70
N VAL A 69 0.04 3.13 20.56
CA VAL A 69 0.85 4.36 20.43
C VAL A 69 -0.01 5.60 20.70
N LYS A 70 -1.19 5.70 20.07
CA LYS A 70 -2.12 6.82 20.28
C LYS A 70 -2.57 6.94 21.73
N ASN A 71 -2.84 5.81 22.40
CA ASN A 71 -3.13 5.79 23.83
C ASN A 71 -1.95 6.29 24.69
N LYS A 72 -0.71 5.89 24.37
CA LYS A 72 0.48 6.34 25.10
C LYS A 72 0.77 7.83 24.90
N MET A 73 0.51 8.34 23.70
CA MET A 73 0.64 9.75 23.36
C MET A 73 -0.55 10.59 23.84
N LYS A 74 -1.63 9.95 24.32
CA LYS A 74 -2.93 10.59 24.63
C LYS A 74 -3.49 11.38 23.43
N ASP A 75 -3.26 10.88 22.22
CA ASP A 75 -3.74 11.49 20.98
C ASP A 75 -4.91 10.69 20.40
N TYR A 76 -6.11 11.20 20.64
CA TYR A 76 -7.37 10.55 20.23
C TYR A 76 -7.97 11.18 18.96
N LYS A 77 -7.21 12.02 18.27
CA LYS A 77 -7.72 12.70 17.07
C LYS A 77 -7.92 11.70 15.94
N PHE A 78 -8.97 11.94 15.16
CA PHE A 78 -9.13 11.28 13.88
C PHE A 78 -8.10 11.82 12.90
N ASP A 79 -7.39 10.93 12.20
CA ASP A 79 -6.34 11.28 11.25
C ASP A 79 -6.37 10.34 10.03
N VAL A 80 -5.47 10.58 9.09
CA VAL A 80 -5.34 9.79 7.86
C VAL A 80 -5.09 8.29 8.12
N GLY A 81 -4.44 7.94 9.24
CA GLY A 81 -4.19 6.54 9.61
C GLY A 81 -5.45 5.81 10.03
N ILE A 82 -6.28 6.45 10.87
CA ILE A 82 -7.59 5.89 11.25
C ILE A 82 -8.49 5.79 10.02
N LEU A 83 -8.47 6.78 9.13
CA LEU A 83 -9.22 6.74 7.87
C LEU A 83 -8.78 5.54 7.01
N GLY A 84 -7.47 5.36 6.83
CA GLY A 84 -6.90 4.23 6.09
C GLY A 84 -7.30 2.88 6.68
N ALA A 85 -7.19 2.73 8.01
CA ALA A 85 -7.59 1.51 8.70
C ALA A 85 -9.08 1.20 8.55
N SER A 86 -9.92 2.24 8.57
CA SER A 86 -11.37 2.10 8.39
C SER A 86 -11.72 1.66 6.96
N ILE A 87 -11.10 2.28 5.95
CA ILE A 87 -11.29 1.92 4.54
C ILE A 87 -10.82 0.48 4.30
N PHE A 88 -9.65 0.10 4.84
CA PHE A 88 -9.12 -1.25 4.73
C PHE A 88 -10.07 -2.28 5.36
N ALA A 89 -10.58 -2.02 6.56
CA ALA A 89 -11.52 -2.93 7.23
C ALA A 89 -12.81 -3.13 6.43
N ILE A 90 -13.37 -2.07 5.84
CA ILE A 90 -14.55 -2.16 4.97
C ILE A 90 -14.19 -2.91 3.68
N GLY A 91 -13.03 -2.64 3.09
CA GLY A 91 -12.51 -3.34 1.93
C GLY A 91 -12.43 -4.85 2.18
N GLY A 92 -11.79 -5.28 3.27
CA GLY A 92 -11.65 -6.69 3.61
C GLY A 92 -12.94 -7.38 4.00
N GLY A 93 -13.87 -6.67 4.65
CA GLY A 93 -15.23 -7.20 4.87
C GLY A 93 -15.98 -7.40 3.55
N SER A 94 -15.85 -6.45 2.63
CA SER A 94 -16.45 -6.54 1.28
C SER A 94 -15.82 -7.65 0.46
N ASP A 95 -14.51 -7.85 0.62
CA ASP A 95 -13.72 -8.89 -0.01
C ASP A 95 -14.17 -10.29 0.43
N ALA A 96 -14.32 -10.49 1.74
CA ALA A 96 -14.85 -11.73 2.30
C ALA A 96 -16.26 -12.04 1.76
N ILE A 97 -17.13 -11.02 1.66
CA ILE A 97 -18.47 -11.16 1.10
C ILE A 97 -18.38 -11.54 -0.39
N TRP A 98 -17.53 -10.85 -1.15
CA TRP A 98 -17.33 -11.10 -2.58
C TRP A 98 -16.90 -12.54 -2.83
N HIS A 99 -15.85 -12.98 -2.16
CA HIS A 99 -15.31 -14.32 -2.28
C HIS A 99 -16.31 -15.41 -1.84
N THR A 100 -17.21 -15.11 -0.90
CA THR A 100 -18.25 -16.05 -0.47
C THR A 100 -19.40 -16.15 -1.45
N LEU A 101 -19.79 -15.05 -2.11
CA LEU A 101 -20.99 -14.98 -2.96
C LEU A 101 -20.70 -15.15 -4.44
N LEU A 102 -19.57 -14.64 -4.91
CA LEU A 102 -19.21 -14.52 -6.33
C LEU A 102 -18.00 -15.38 -6.71
N GLY A 103 -17.26 -15.91 -5.72
CA GLY A 103 -16.06 -16.72 -5.92
C GLY A 103 -14.77 -15.89 -5.95
N ILE A 104 -13.67 -16.55 -6.28
CA ILE A 104 -12.34 -15.91 -6.36
C ILE A 104 -12.14 -15.30 -7.75
N GLU A 105 -11.72 -14.04 -7.78
CA GLU A 105 -11.37 -13.33 -9.01
C GLU A 105 -10.14 -13.90 -9.70
N VAL A 106 -10.17 -13.99 -11.04
CA VAL A 106 -9.09 -14.56 -11.86
C VAL A 106 -8.51 -13.54 -12.83
N GLY A 107 -7.25 -13.75 -13.22
CA GLY A 107 -6.56 -12.88 -14.17
C GLY A 107 -6.38 -11.47 -13.63
N ILE A 108 -6.98 -10.46 -14.28
CA ILE A 108 -6.82 -9.05 -13.91
C ILE A 108 -7.85 -8.57 -12.87
N GLU A 109 -8.91 -9.35 -12.67
CA GLU A 109 -10.04 -8.97 -11.82
C GLU A 109 -9.62 -8.59 -10.39
N PRO A 110 -8.75 -9.34 -9.67
CA PRO A 110 -8.34 -8.99 -8.30
C PRO A 110 -7.72 -7.59 -8.17
N LEU A 111 -7.24 -6.99 -9.26
CA LEU A 111 -6.59 -5.69 -9.22
C LEU A 111 -7.56 -4.53 -9.45
N ILE A 112 -8.75 -4.81 -10.00
CA ILE A 112 -9.76 -3.81 -10.34
C ILE A 112 -11.05 -3.97 -9.55
N THR A 113 -11.22 -5.06 -8.79
CA THR A 113 -12.44 -5.22 -8.01
C THR A 113 -12.55 -4.18 -6.90
N PRO A 114 -13.78 -3.73 -6.59
CA PRO A 114 -13.97 -2.67 -5.61
C PRO A 114 -13.37 -2.98 -4.23
N SER A 115 -13.43 -4.24 -3.77
CA SER A 115 -12.87 -4.65 -2.48
C SER A 115 -11.35 -4.48 -2.44
N HIS A 116 -10.64 -5.00 -3.43
CA HIS A 116 -9.19 -4.90 -3.54
C HIS A 116 -8.71 -3.46 -3.72
N LEU A 117 -9.43 -2.63 -4.48
CA LEU A 117 -9.12 -1.20 -4.60
C LEU A 117 -9.28 -0.46 -3.25
N MET A 118 -10.28 -0.84 -2.44
CA MET A 118 -10.43 -0.31 -1.08
C MET A 118 -9.32 -0.80 -0.15
N LEU A 119 -8.95 -2.08 -0.21
CA LEU A 119 -7.82 -2.63 0.54
C LEU A 119 -6.52 -1.89 0.19
N PHE A 120 -6.25 -1.68 -1.10
CA PHE A 120 -5.09 -0.93 -1.58
C PHE A 120 -5.10 0.52 -1.06
N LEU A 121 -6.22 1.23 -1.20
CA LEU A 121 -6.35 2.61 -0.74
C LEU A 121 -6.17 2.70 0.78
N GLY A 122 -6.80 1.81 1.55
CA GLY A 122 -6.67 1.77 3.00
C GLY A 122 -5.24 1.50 3.44
N ALA A 123 -4.56 0.56 2.79
CA ALA A 123 -3.15 0.25 3.04
C ALA A 123 -2.25 1.45 2.75
N PHE A 124 -2.47 2.15 1.63
CA PHE A 124 -1.71 3.34 1.24
C PHE A 124 -1.86 4.48 2.26
N LEU A 125 -3.08 4.74 2.74
CA LEU A 125 -3.33 5.80 3.74
C LEU A 125 -2.75 5.46 5.12
N MET A 126 -2.75 4.19 5.53
CA MET A 126 -2.08 3.75 6.76
C MET A 126 -0.56 3.87 6.66
N LEU A 127 0.00 3.54 5.49
CA LEU A 127 1.42 3.74 5.18
C LEU A 127 1.80 5.21 5.33
N ASP A 128 1.05 6.10 4.68
CA ASP A 128 1.26 7.54 4.80
C ASP A 128 1.21 8.00 6.26
N HIS A 129 0.25 7.54 7.07
CA HIS A 129 0.19 7.88 8.50
C HIS A 129 1.43 7.51 9.31
N VAL A 130 1.88 6.26 9.18
CA VAL A 130 3.00 5.73 9.97
C VAL A 130 4.28 6.48 9.65
N PHE A 131 4.48 6.79 8.38
CA PHE A 131 5.73 7.37 7.89
C PHE A 131 5.72 8.91 7.80
N ALA A 132 4.55 9.54 7.63
CA ALA A 132 4.39 10.99 7.64
C ALA A 132 4.20 11.58 9.05
N SER A 133 4.40 10.80 10.12
CA SER A 133 4.45 11.26 11.52
C SER A 133 5.67 12.16 11.86
N ARG A 134 6.08 12.95 10.86
CA ARG A 134 7.19 13.89 10.70
C ARG A 134 8.57 13.24 10.59
N PRO A 135 9.11 13.18 9.35
CA PRO A 135 10.54 13.05 9.12
C PRO A 135 11.32 14.11 9.91
N ASP A 136 12.55 13.78 10.29
CA ASP A 136 13.51 14.81 10.66
C ASP A 136 13.67 15.80 9.48
N ARG A 137 13.62 17.11 9.75
CA ARG A 137 13.65 18.15 8.71
C ARG A 137 15.03 18.28 8.06
N GLU A 138 16.07 17.82 8.73
CA GLU A 138 17.44 18.01 8.27
C GLU A 138 17.94 16.83 7.43
N HIS A 139 17.33 15.65 7.55
CA HIS A 139 17.83 14.42 6.93
C HIS A 139 16.70 13.49 6.47
N LEU A 140 16.90 12.82 5.33
CA LEU A 140 16.08 11.67 4.90
C LEU A 140 16.24 10.53 5.90
N ASP A 141 15.33 10.41 6.85
CA ASP A 141 15.36 9.31 7.82
C ASP A 141 14.85 7.99 7.20
N THR A 142 15.15 6.88 7.88
CA THR A 142 14.77 5.53 7.42
C THR A 142 13.27 5.38 7.20
N ALA A 143 12.45 6.06 8.00
CA ALA A 143 11.00 6.06 7.88
C ALA A 143 10.56 6.68 6.55
N SER A 144 11.14 7.83 6.19
CA SER A 144 10.84 8.53 4.94
C SER A 144 11.24 7.71 3.71
N ILE A 145 12.45 7.11 3.74
CA ILE A 145 12.94 6.24 2.67
C ILE A 145 12.01 5.03 2.50
N PHE A 146 11.57 4.46 3.62
CA PHE A 146 10.68 3.31 3.57
C PHE A 146 9.29 3.69 3.04
N ALA A 147 8.71 4.82 3.46
CA ALA A 147 7.45 5.34 2.92
C ALA A 147 7.52 5.51 1.40
N LEU A 148 8.59 6.13 0.93
CA LEU A 148 8.87 6.34 -0.48
C LEU A 148 8.93 5.01 -1.23
N ALA A 149 9.74 4.09 -0.73
CA ALA A 149 9.94 2.79 -1.35
C ALA A 149 8.64 1.96 -1.38
N SER A 150 7.89 1.95 -0.28
CA SER A 150 6.64 1.17 -0.17
C SER A 150 5.48 1.80 -0.95
N SER A 151 5.34 3.12 -0.96
CA SER A 151 4.38 3.82 -1.82
C SER A 151 4.68 3.60 -3.30
N TYR A 152 5.95 3.71 -3.69
CA TYR A 152 6.36 3.40 -5.06
C TYR A 152 6.13 1.93 -5.41
N ALA A 153 6.48 1.00 -4.51
CA ALA A 153 6.26 -0.42 -4.71
C ALA A 153 4.77 -0.76 -4.89
N LEU A 154 3.87 -0.16 -4.10
CA LEU A 154 2.42 -0.31 -4.23
C LEU A 154 1.93 0.20 -5.60
N VAL A 155 2.41 1.36 -6.04
CA VAL A 155 2.05 1.93 -7.36
C VAL A 155 2.56 1.06 -8.50
N VAL A 156 3.79 0.55 -8.44
CA VAL A 156 4.31 -0.42 -9.42
C VAL A 156 3.46 -1.68 -9.43
N TYR A 157 3.11 -2.19 -8.25
CA TYR A 157 2.33 -3.40 -8.09
C TYR A 157 0.95 -3.29 -8.77
N ILE A 158 0.20 -2.22 -8.51
CA ILE A 158 -1.13 -2.02 -9.11
C ILE A 158 -1.07 -1.66 -10.59
N THR A 159 0.11 -1.48 -11.20
CA THR A 159 0.25 -1.12 -12.62
C THR A 159 1.05 -2.14 -13.42
N GLN A 160 1.40 -3.30 -12.85
CA GLN A 160 2.37 -4.25 -13.42
C GLN A 160 1.84 -5.14 -14.55
N PHE A 161 0.56 -5.03 -14.92
CA PHE A 161 -0.21 -6.00 -15.72
C PHE A 161 0.39 -6.46 -17.06
N VAL A 162 1.21 -5.61 -17.66
CA VAL A 162 1.91 -5.89 -18.92
C VAL A 162 3.35 -5.40 -18.86
N ASN A 163 3.86 -5.17 -17.66
CA ASN A 163 5.21 -4.68 -17.49
C ASN A 163 6.19 -5.76 -18.01
N PRO A 164 7.11 -5.39 -18.93
CA PRO A 164 7.97 -6.35 -19.63
C PRO A 164 8.95 -7.08 -18.71
N PHE A 165 9.19 -6.61 -17.48
CA PHE A 165 9.98 -7.33 -16.48
C PHE A 165 9.21 -8.48 -15.85
N PHE A 166 7.89 -8.39 -15.76
CA PHE A 166 7.03 -9.44 -15.21
C PHE A 166 6.39 -10.31 -16.30
N GLU A 167 6.17 -9.75 -17.50
CA GLU A 167 5.57 -10.43 -18.66
C GLU A 167 6.50 -10.33 -19.89
N PRO A 168 7.71 -10.92 -19.86
CA PRO A 168 8.71 -10.75 -20.91
C PRO A 168 8.24 -11.28 -22.27
N TYR A 169 7.35 -12.28 -22.28
CA TYR A 169 6.76 -12.81 -23.50
C TYR A 169 5.98 -11.74 -24.28
N MET A 170 5.17 -10.93 -23.57
CA MET A 170 4.27 -9.94 -24.17
C MET A 170 5.01 -8.83 -24.93
N PHE A 171 6.24 -8.53 -24.51
CA PHE A 171 7.05 -7.48 -25.12
C PHE A 171 8.11 -8.01 -26.08
N PHE A 172 8.83 -9.09 -25.71
CA PHE A 172 10.00 -9.55 -26.48
C PHE A 172 9.69 -10.66 -27.47
N GLN A 173 8.63 -11.45 -27.25
CA GLN A 173 8.37 -12.68 -28.01
C GLN A 173 7.02 -12.67 -28.74
N ASN A 174 6.12 -11.75 -28.38
CA ASN A 174 4.88 -11.54 -29.09
C ASN A 174 5.08 -10.54 -30.25
N ASN A 175 4.69 -10.93 -31.46
CA ASN A 175 4.85 -10.11 -32.66
C ASN A 175 3.67 -9.16 -32.91
N GLU A 176 2.60 -9.22 -32.12
CA GLU A 176 1.51 -8.27 -32.27
C GLU A 176 1.88 -6.93 -31.63
N PHE A 177 1.83 -5.88 -32.44
CA PHE A 177 2.13 -4.50 -32.04
C PHE A 177 1.35 -4.07 -30.78
N ILE A 178 0.10 -4.53 -30.64
CA ILE A 178 -0.75 -4.13 -29.51
C ILE A 178 -0.14 -4.53 -28.16
N TYR A 179 0.41 -5.73 -28.02
CA TYR A 179 1.02 -6.18 -26.77
C TYR A 179 2.33 -5.46 -26.48
N GLN A 180 3.17 -5.26 -27.50
CA GLN A 180 4.41 -4.48 -27.35
C GLN A 180 4.11 -3.03 -26.96
N ALA A 181 3.09 -2.40 -27.56
CA ALA A 181 2.66 -1.05 -27.27
C ALA A 181 2.10 -0.92 -25.85
N PHE A 182 1.25 -1.84 -25.41
CA PHE A 182 0.72 -1.86 -24.03
C PHE A 182 1.85 -2.06 -22.99
N SER A 183 2.77 -2.98 -23.24
CA SER A 183 3.93 -3.19 -22.39
C SER A 183 4.81 -1.95 -22.29
N ALA A 184 5.15 -1.31 -23.42
CA ALA A 184 5.89 -0.04 -23.42
C ALA A 184 5.14 1.09 -22.68
N ALA A 185 3.84 1.22 -22.93
CA ALA A 185 2.98 2.21 -22.26
C ALA A 185 2.95 2.02 -20.75
N SER A 186 2.91 0.77 -20.26
CA SER A 186 2.97 0.48 -18.82
C SER A 186 4.29 0.94 -18.19
N VAL A 187 5.43 0.74 -18.87
CA VAL A 187 6.74 1.21 -18.37
C VAL A 187 6.78 2.73 -18.33
N PHE A 188 6.32 3.41 -19.37
CA PHE A 188 6.26 4.87 -19.38
C PHE A 188 5.33 5.42 -18.30
N PHE A 189 4.16 4.80 -18.12
CA PHE A 189 3.20 5.18 -17.09
C PHE A 189 3.78 5.00 -15.69
N GLN A 190 4.44 3.87 -15.42
CA GLN A 190 5.13 3.60 -14.16
C GLN A 190 6.30 4.55 -13.91
N ALA A 191 7.13 4.82 -14.92
CA ALA A 191 8.24 5.77 -14.81
C ALA A 191 7.72 7.19 -14.54
N MET A 192 6.64 7.60 -15.21
CA MET A 192 5.98 8.89 -14.98
C MET A 192 5.41 8.97 -13.56
N LEU A 193 4.65 7.97 -13.12
CA LEU A 193 4.09 7.92 -11.77
C LEU A 193 5.19 7.90 -10.70
N GLY A 194 6.25 7.11 -10.90
CA GLY A 194 7.43 7.09 -10.03
C GLY A 194 8.09 8.46 -9.94
N SER A 195 8.23 9.16 -11.07
CA SER A 195 8.78 10.51 -11.11
C SER A 195 7.87 11.51 -10.37
N VAL A 196 6.55 11.40 -10.53
CA VAL A 196 5.58 12.26 -9.83
C VAL A 196 5.59 12.01 -8.32
N VAL A 197 5.61 10.74 -7.89
CA VAL A 197 5.71 10.37 -6.46
C VAL A 197 7.02 10.89 -5.88
N PHE A 198 8.13 10.70 -6.59
CA PHE A 198 9.44 11.21 -6.18
C PHE A 198 9.46 12.74 -6.04
N VAL A 199 8.93 13.47 -7.02
CA VAL A 199 8.86 14.94 -7.00
C VAL A 199 7.93 15.44 -5.91
N MET A 200 6.70 14.91 -5.80
CA MET A 200 5.75 15.35 -4.76
C MET A 200 6.27 15.06 -3.36
N GLN A 201 6.98 13.95 -3.15
CA GLN A 201 7.51 13.64 -1.84
C GLN A 201 8.74 14.47 -1.51
N LEU A 202 9.63 14.75 -2.48
CA LEU A 202 10.70 15.74 -2.30
C LEU A 202 10.10 17.12 -1.98
N ASP A 203 9.08 17.55 -2.69
CA ASP A 203 8.38 18.82 -2.44
C ASP A 203 7.73 18.82 -1.06
N LEU A 204 7.10 17.74 -0.61
CA LEU A 204 6.56 17.62 0.76
C LEU A 204 7.65 17.69 1.83
N MET A 205 8.87 17.24 1.53
CA MET A 205 10.02 17.37 2.41
C MET A 205 10.58 18.81 2.43
N PHE A 206 10.65 19.48 1.27
CA PHE A 206 11.15 20.86 1.14
C PHE A 206 10.12 21.92 1.60
N LEU A 207 8.84 21.73 1.31
CA LEU A 207 7.74 22.62 1.70
C LEU A 207 7.50 22.65 3.21
N GLN A 208 7.96 21.64 3.95
CA GLN A 208 7.99 21.69 5.42
C GLN A 208 9.04 22.65 5.99
N GLY A 209 9.83 23.31 5.12
CA GLY A 209 10.76 24.39 5.43
C GLY A 209 10.37 25.78 4.90
N ILE A 210 9.17 25.96 4.33
CA ILE A 210 8.67 27.29 3.93
C ILE A 210 7.40 27.59 4.72
N TRP A 211 7.46 28.67 5.49
CA TRP A 211 6.51 29.19 6.50
C TRP A 211 6.79 28.78 7.95
N HIS A 212 7.65 29.61 8.55
CA HIS A 212 7.99 29.82 9.97
C HIS A 212 9.15 29.02 10.57
#